data_AF-A0A3D2FT97-F1
#
_entry.id   AF-A0A3D2FT97-F1
#
_cell.length_a   1.000
_cell.length_b   1.000
_cell.length_c   1.000
_cell.angle_alpha   90.00
_cell.angle_beta   90.00
_cell.angle_gamma   90.00
#
_symmetry.space_group_name_H-M   'P 1'
#
loop_
_entity.id
_entity.type
_entity.pdbx_description
1 polymer ?
#
loop_
_entity_poly.entity_id
_entity_poly.type
_entity_poly.pdbx_seq_one_letter_code
_entity_poly.pdbx_strand_id
1 'polypeptide(L)' 'QEICARIGPVLKARGLLFVGIDVIGDFLTEINVTSPTGIREIQRLSGIDIAALTWDAIETQHGSHASNGIAR' A
#
# COMPACT_ATOMS: atom_id res chain seq x y z
N GLN A 1 12.63 6.03 4.71
CA GLN A 1 11.64 6.38 5.77
C GLN A 1 11.21 7.84 5.69
N GLU A 2 12.12 8.81 5.53
CA GLU A 2 11.76 10.24 5.45
C GLU A 2 10.75 10.56 4.32
N ILE A 3 10.99 10.05 3.10
CA ILE A 3 10.07 10.24 1.96
C ILE A 3 8.64 9.83 2.33
N CYS A 4 8.47 8.61 2.86
CA CYS A 4 7.17 8.10 3.29
C CYS A 4 6.53 8.96 4.38
N ALA A 5 7.32 9.44 5.36
CA ALA A 5 6.83 10.30 6.43
C ALA A 5 6.32 11.66 5.89
N ARG A 6 6.96 12.18 4.84
CA ARG A 6 6.58 13.46 4.20
C ARG A 6 5.34 13.32 3.32
N ILE A 7 5.24 12.28 2.50
CA ILE A 7 4.14 12.14 1.52
C ILE A 7 2.94 11.34 2.06
N GLY A 8 3.14 10.43 3.01
CA GLY A 8 2.09 9.56 3.54
C GLY A 8 0.83 10.31 4.01
N PRO A 9 0.95 11.40 4.80
CA PRO A 9 -0.21 12.16 5.25
C PRO A 9 -1.03 12.75 4.10
N VAL A 10 -0.39 13.29 3.05
CA VAL A 10 -1.11 13.90 1.92
C VAL A 10 -1.76 12.84 1.03
N LEU A 11 -1.13 11.68 0.84
CA LEU A 11 -1.72 10.56 0.09
C LEU A 11 -2.96 10.03 0.80
N LYS A 12 -2.88 9.86 2.13
CA LYS A 12 -4.02 9.43 2.96
C LYS A 12 -5.16 10.45 2.92
N ALA A 13 -4.87 11.75 3.04
CA ALA A 13 -5.88 12.80 2.96
C ALA A 13 -6.62 12.83 1.61
N ARG A 14 -5.99 12.34 0.54
CA ARG A 14 -6.58 12.19 -0.81
C ARG A 14 -7.33 10.87 -1.00
N GLY A 15 -7.40 10.00 0.02
CA GLY A 15 -8.06 8.70 -0.07
C GLY A 15 -7.27 7.66 -0.87
N LEU A 16 -5.98 7.88 -1.10
CA LEU A 16 -5.12 6.93 -1.80
C LEU A 16 -4.67 5.83 -0.83
N LEU A 17 -5.44 4.73 -0.78
CA LEU A 17 -5.24 3.63 0.15
C LEU A 17 -4.02 2.76 -0.19
N PHE A 18 -3.80 2.50 -1.48
CA PHE A 18 -2.69 1.68 -1.96
C PHE A 18 -1.93 2.40 -3.06
N VAL A 19 -0.63 2.67 -2.82
CA VAL A 19 0.24 3.48 -3.68
C VAL A 19 1.62 2.84 -3.73
N GLY A 20 2.18 2.73 -4.92
CA GLY A 20 3.58 2.39 -5.15
C GLY A 20 4.41 3.65 -5.31
N ILE A 21 5.61 3.69 -4.75
CA ILE A 21 6.55 4.79 -4.96
C ILE A 21 7.89 4.27 -5.46
N ASP A 22 8.45 4.98 -6.41
CA ASP A 22 9.75 4.65 -6.97
C ASP A 22 10.77 5.65 -6.45
N VAL A 23 11.86 5.12 -5.90
CA VAL A 23 12.92 5.89 -5.25
C VAL A 23 14.26 5.47 -5.84
N ILE A 24 15.04 6.45 -6.29
CA ILE A 24 16.42 6.26 -6.76
C ILE A 24 17.33 7.15 -5.91
N GLY A 25 18.19 6.53 -5.11
CA GLY A 25 18.97 7.24 -4.09
C GLY A 25 18.05 7.93 -3.09
N ASP A 26 18.21 9.24 -2.94
CA ASP A 26 17.41 10.08 -2.03
C ASP A 26 16.19 10.73 -2.70
N PHE A 27 15.92 10.42 -3.96
CA PHE A 27 14.91 11.11 -4.76
C PHE A 27 13.69 10.22 -5.02
N LEU A 28 12.50 10.77 -4.77
CA LEU A 28 11.23 10.21 -5.24
C LEU A 28 11.05 10.57 -6.72
N THR A 29 10.92 9.57 -7.59
CA THR A 29 10.82 9.77 -9.03
C THR A 29 9.40 9.60 -9.56
N GLU A 30 8.62 8.68 -8.97
CA GLU A 30 7.26 8.36 -9.43
C GLU A 30 6.34 7.99 -8.26
N ILE A 31 5.05 8.27 -8.43
CA ILE A 31 3.97 7.82 -7.54
C ILE A 31 2.91 7.10 -8.38
N ASN A 32 2.85 5.77 -8.23
CA ASN A 32 1.90 4.90 -8.91
C ASN A 32 0.61 4.75 -8.10
N VAL A 33 -0.46 5.42 -8.55
CA VAL A 33 -1.76 5.47 -7.83
C VAL A 33 -2.86 4.59 -8.43
N THR A 34 -2.66 4.04 -9.62
CA THR A 34 -3.71 3.31 -10.36
C THR A 34 -3.61 1.80 -10.15
N SER A 35 -2.44 1.23 -10.44
CA SER A 35 -2.21 -0.22 -10.34
C SER A 35 -0.77 -0.53 -9.92
N PRO A 36 -0.34 -0.11 -8.72
CA PRO A 36 0.98 -0.45 -8.22
C PRO A 36 1.16 -1.98 -8.11
N THR A 37 2.33 -2.46 -8.51
CA THR A 37 2.65 -3.90 -8.64
C THR A 37 3.67 -4.35 -7.58
N GLY A 38 4.17 -5.58 -7.68
CA GLY A 38 5.28 -6.08 -6.85
C GLY A 38 4.89 -6.78 -5.54
N ILE A 39 3.59 -6.91 -5.25
CA ILE A 39 3.09 -7.54 -4.01
C ILE A 39 3.66 -8.96 -3.82
N ARG A 40 3.68 -9.76 -4.88
CA ARG A 40 4.14 -11.17 -4.81
C ARG A 40 5.65 -11.25 -4.57
N GLU A 41 6.41 -10.39 -5.23
CA GLU A 41 7.86 -10.31 -5.09
C GLU A 41 8.25 -9.88 -3.67
N ILE A 42 7.57 -8.86 -3.13
CA ILE A 42 7.83 -8.37 -1.77
C ILE A 42 7.51 -9.46 -0.75
N GLN A 43 6.37 -10.15 -0.89
CA GLN A 43 6.02 -11.25 0.00
C GLN A 43 7.08 -12.35 -0.03
N ARG A 44 7.55 -12.75 -1.22
CA ARG A 44 8.59 -13.79 -1.36
C ARG A 44 9.93 -13.37 -0.76
N LEU A 45 10.32 -12.10 -0.89
CA LEU A 45 11.64 -11.62 -0.49
C LEU A 45 11.73 -11.13 0.97
N SER A 46 10.64 -10.58 1.50
CA SER A 46 10.61 -9.99 2.84
C SER A 46 9.74 -10.75 3.84
N GLY A 47 8.88 -11.67 3.36
CA GLY A 47 7.85 -12.32 4.17
C GLY A 47 6.64 -11.43 4.49
N ILE A 48 6.63 -10.17 4.06
CA ILE A 48 5.54 -9.23 4.32
C ILE A 48 4.39 -9.48 3.34
N ASP A 49 3.23 -9.84 3.85
CA ASP A 49 2.01 -9.99 3.05
C ASP A 49 1.29 -8.66 2.87
N ILE A 50 1.65 -7.93 1.81
CA ILE A 50 1.02 -6.65 1.47
C ILE A 50 -0.45 -6.85 1.06
N ALA A 51 -0.83 -7.99 0.50
CA ALA A 51 -2.22 -8.23 0.11
C ALA A 51 -3.12 -8.28 1.35
N ALA A 52 -2.69 -9.02 2.38
CA ALA A 52 -3.39 -9.07 3.66
C ALA A 52 -3.49 -7.68 4.31
N LEU A 53 -2.39 -6.93 4.37
CA LEU A 53 -2.38 -5.56 4.93
C LEU A 53 -3.31 -4.60 4.17
N THR A 54 -3.39 -4.75 2.85
CA THR A 54 -4.26 -3.93 2.00
C THR A 54 -5.73 -4.25 2.28
N TRP A 55 -6.08 -5.53 2.43
CA TRP A 55 -7.44 -5.93 2.81
C TRP A 55 -7.81 -5.45 4.21
N ASP A 56 -6.93 -5.60 5.19
CA ASP A 56 -7.15 -5.08 6.55
C ASP A 56 -7.44 -3.57 6.54
N ALA A 57 -6.73 -2.81 5.72
CA ALA A 57 -6.96 -1.37 5.56
C ALA A 57 -8.33 -1.07 4.93
N ILE A 58 -8.73 -1.84 3.90
CA ILE A 58 -10.04 -1.68 3.25
C ILE A 58 -11.17 -2.00 4.23
N GLU A 59 -11.08 -3.13 4.96
CA GLU A 59 -12.08 -3.54 5.95
C GLU A 59 -12.18 -2.52 7.09
N THR A 60 -11.05 -1.99 7.55
CA THR A 60 -11.01 -0.94 8.58
C THR A 60 -11.69 0.35 8.11
N GLN A 61 -11.49 0.75 6.86
CA GLN A 61 -12.10 1.96 6.30
C GLN A 61 -13.57 1.76 5.93
N HIS A 62 -13.95 0.54 5.55
CA HIS A 62 -15.28 0.20 5.06
C HIS A 62 -15.77 -1.11 5.67
N GLY A 63 -16.22 -1.07 6.92
CA GLY A 63 -16.65 -2.26 7.68
C GLY A 63 -17.79 -3.09 7.05
N SER A 64 -18.49 -2.56 6.05
CA SER A 64 -19.44 -3.32 5.23
C SER A 64 -18.79 -4.35 4.29
N HIS A 65 -17.48 -4.29 4.08
CA HIS A 65 -16.71 -5.18 3.20
C HIS A 65 -15.96 -6.27 3.98
N ALA A 66 -16.39 -6.59 5.21
CA ALA A 66 -15.81 -7.66 6.00
C ALA A 66 -15.72 -8.95 5.17
N SER A 67 -14.51 -9.47 4.98
CA SER A 67 -14.30 -10.69 4.22
C SER A 67 -14.89 -11.88 4.96
N ASN A 68 -15.40 -12.82 4.18
CA ASN A 68 -15.81 -14.15 4.63
C ASN A 68 -14.60 -15.09 4.86
N GLY A 69 -13.39 -14.54 5.05
CA GLY A 69 -12.15 -15.28 5.29
C GLY A 69 -11.50 -15.90 4.05
N ILE A 70 -12.10 -15.78 2.86
CA ILE A 70 -11.57 -16.38 1.61
C ILE A 70 -10.44 -15.53 1.01
N ALA A 71 -10.42 -14.22 1.30
CA ALA A 71 -9.47 -13.25 0.73
C ALA A 71 -8.17 -13.08 1.55
N ARG A 72 -7.99 -13.88 2.61
CA ARG A 72 -6.83 -13.89 3.51
C ARG A 72 -5.92 -15.08 3.24
#